data_AF-A0AAD7RDE4-F1
#
_entry.id   AF-A0AAD7RDE4-F1
#
_cell.length_a   1.000
_cell.length_b   1.000
_cell.length_c   1.000
_cell.angle_alpha   90.00
_cell.angle_beta   90.00
_cell.angle_gamma   90.00
#
_symmetry.space_group_name_H-M   'P 1'
#
loop_
_entity.id
_entity.type
_entity.pdbx_description
1 polymer ?
#
loop_
_entity_poly.entity_id
_entity_poly.type
_entity_poly.pdbx_seq_one_letter_code
_entity_poly.pdbx_strand_id
1 'polypeptide(L)'
;MQGSLLSHFLEPVYLFSLTVGSLRHPGHLARTLAHRLEHIGHLPAPYRHTNPLLGCLGSSDSRSAGKSPCFSINWTAGDAELEVVNGTTGRRRDTGASSRLCKHGLFTRWGRLYSKLGVGVQIHAGAPLTYCKAKLAAGTYQIAKRRLVRTLQEGGLGTWVRKPPEQEQFQLCV
;
A
#
# COMPACT_ATOMS: atom_id res chain seq x y z
N MET A 1 0.65 -6.55 -1.30
CA MET A 1 1.05 -5.72 -0.13
C MET A 1 2.18 -4.75 -0.45
N GLN A 2 3.21 -5.21 -1.16
CA GLN A 2 4.47 -4.53 -1.47
C GLN A 2 4.37 -3.24 -2.31
N GLY A 3 3.29 -3.05 -3.06
CA GLY A 3 3.12 -1.89 -3.96
C GLY A 3 3.99 -1.95 -5.22
N SER A 4 3.87 -0.93 -6.09
CA SER A 4 4.50 -0.93 -7.42
C SER A 4 6.02 -0.78 -7.38
N LEU A 5 6.57 -0.09 -6.38
CA LEU A 5 8.01 0.14 -6.33
C LEU A 5 8.76 -1.15 -5.96
N LEU A 6 8.32 -1.86 -4.93
CA LEU A 6 8.98 -3.10 -4.52
C LEU A 6 8.75 -4.26 -5.50
N SER A 7 7.72 -4.21 -6.36
CA SER A 7 7.54 -5.23 -7.41
C SER A 7 8.61 -5.21 -8.50
N HIS A 8 9.52 -4.24 -8.50
CA HIS A 8 10.73 -4.27 -9.33
C HIS A 8 11.74 -5.32 -8.84
N PHE A 9 11.69 -5.70 -7.56
CA PHE A 9 12.67 -6.58 -6.93
C PHE A 9 12.09 -7.89 -6.42
N LEU A 10 10.79 -7.90 -6.14
CA LEU A 10 10.12 -9.00 -5.44
C LEU A 10 8.90 -9.49 -6.23
N GLU A 11 8.64 -10.79 -6.12
CA GLU A 11 7.34 -11.34 -6.46
C GLU A 11 6.23 -10.78 -5.54
N PRO A 12 4.95 -10.84 -5.95
CA PRO A 12 3.85 -10.30 -5.19
C PRO A 12 3.70 -10.93 -3.80
N VAL A 13 3.72 -10.07 -2.77
CA VAL A 13 3.57 -10.46 -1.38
C VAL A 13 2.11 -10.29 -0.95
N TYR A 14 1.53 -11.36 -0.40
CA TYR A 14 0.15 -11.44 0.05
C TYR A 14 0.07 -11.70 1.55
N LEU A 15 -1.01 -11.23 2.18
CA LEU A 15 -1.34 -11.65 3.53
C LEU A 15 -1.77 -13.11 3.51
N PHE A 16 -1.18 -13.92 4.38
CA PHE A 16 -1.65 -15.28 4.63
C PHE A 16 -2.92 -15.27 5.48
N SER A 17 -2.98 -14.40 6.48
CA SER A 17 -4.12 -14.26 7.39
C SER A 17 -4.43 -12.80 7.70
N LEU A 18 -5.67 -12.56 8.12
CA LEU A 18 -6.12 -11.31 8.70
C LEU A 18 -6.95 -11.63 9.95
N THR A 19 -6.48 -11.15 11.10
CA THR A 19 -7.21 -11.27 12.38
C THR A 19 -7.77 -9.91 12.77
N VAL A 20 -9.05 -9.87 13.11
CA VAL A 20 -9.71 -8.68 13.64
C VAL A 20 -9.98 -8.84 15.14
N GLY A 21 -9.68 -7.79 15.92
CA GLY A 21 -9.86 -7.82 17.37
C GLY A 21 -11.33 -7.85 17.81
N SER A 22 -12.22 -7.20 17.04
CA SER A 22 -13.67 -7.23 17.28
C SER A 22 -14.38 -7.34 15.93
N LEU A 23 -15.06 -8.46 15.69
CA LEU A 23 -15.84 -8.71 14.49
C LEU A 23 -17.32 -8.78 14.82
N ARG A 24 -18.11 -7.94 14.16
CA ARG A 24 -19.57 -7.97 14.30
C ARG A 24 -20.24 -9.01 13.40
N HIS A 25 -19.67 -9.25 12.21
CA HIS A 25 -20.26 -10.15 11.24
C HIS A 25 -19.20 -10.80 10.32
N PRO A 26 -18.92 -12.09 10.44
CA PRO A 26 -17.90 -12.78 9.63
C PRO A 26 -18.23 -12.77 8.13
N GLY A 27 -19.49 -12.97 7.76
CA GLY A 27 -19.92 -12.89 6.35
C GLY A 27 -19.64 -11.54 5.67
N HIS A 28 -19.70 -10.41 6.40
CA HIS A 28 -19.36 -9.10 5.84
C HIS A 28 -17.86 -8.93 5.62
N LEU A 29 -17.04 -9.48 6.53
CA LEU A 29 -15.59 -9.48 6.39
C LEU A 29 -15.16 -10.34 5.19
N ALA A 30 -15.70 -11.56 5.09
CA ALA A 30 -15.46 -12.47 3.98
C ALA A 30 -15.88 -11.84 2.63
N ARG A 31 -17.07 -11.21 2.57
CA ARG A 31 -17.52 -10.51 1.36
C ARG A 31 -16.58 -9.37 0.96
N THR A 32 -16.13 -8.57 1.93
CA THR A 32 -15.27 -7.41 1.67
C THR A 32 -13.87 -7.82 1.21
N LEU A 33 -13.33 -8.92 1.73
CA LEU A 33 -11.95 -9.32 1.46
C LEU A 33 -11.81 -10.32 0.31
N ALA A 34 -12.80 -11.18 0.10
CA ALA A 34 -12.76 -12.25 -0.88
C ALA A 34 -13.90 -12.11 -1.90
N HIS A 35 -15.16 -12.29 -1.47
CA HIS A 35 -16.25 -12.57 -2.40
C HIS A 35 -16.53 -11.47 -3.43
N ARG A 36 -16.37 -10.18 -3.06
CA ARG A 36 -16.61 -9.07 -4.00
C ARG A 36 -15.65 -9.04 -5.21
N LEU A 37 -14.53 -9.77 -5.14
CA LEU A 37 -13.52 -9.85 -6.20
C LEU A 37 -13.39 -11.24 -6.82
N GLU A 38 -14.29 -12.18 -6.52
CA GLU A 38 -14.23 -13.54 -7.07
C GLU A 38 -14.23 -13.58 -8.60
N HIS A 39 -14.89 -12.62 -9.25
CA HIS A 39 -14.95 -12.51 -10.71
C HIS A 39 -13.79 -11.71 -11.33
N ILE A 40 -12.70 -11.44 -10.59
CA ILE A 40 -11.54 -10.70 -11.13
C ILE A 40 -10.91 -11.39 -12.36
N GLY A 41 -11.18 -12.67 -12.57
CA GLY A 41 -10.70 -13.44 -13.71
C GLY A 41 -9.18 -13.56 -13.72
N HIS A 42 -8.60 -13.74 -14.90
CA HIS A 42 -7.16 -13.97 -15.05
C HIS A 42 -6.35 -12.72 -14.70
N LEU A 43 -5.36 -12.89 -13.82
CA LEU A 43 -4.37 -11.87 -13.46
C LEU A 43 -3.03 -12.20 -14.13
N PRO A 44 -2.22 -11.19 -14.49
CA PRO A 44 -0.93 -11.45 -15.12
C PRO A 44 -0.02 -12.17 -14.14
N ALA A 45 0.66 -13.25 -14.56
CA ALA A 45 1.65 -13.92 -13.73
C ALA A 45 2.72 -12.93 -13.25
N PRO A 46 3.20 -13.03 -12.00
CA PRO A 46 2.85 -14.00 -10.95
C PRO A 46 1.68 -13.55 -10.03
N TYR A 47 0.88 -12.55 -10.42
CA TYR A 47 -0.24 -12.08 -9.60
C TYR A 47 -1.39 -13.09 -9.59
N ARG A 48 -1.93 -13.30 -8.40
CA ARG A 48 -3.11 -14.13 -8.15
C ARG A 48 -4.11 -13.43 -7.23
N HIS A 49 -5.35 -13.88 -7.31
CA HIS A 49 -6.37 -13.59 -6.30
C HIS A 49 -6.07 -14.44 -5.06
N THR A 50 -6.15 -13.84 -3.87
CA THR A 50 -5.84 -14.52 -2.61
C THR A 50 -6.96 -14.34 -1.61
N ASN A 51 -7.36 -15.45 -0.99
CA ASN A 51 -8.31 -15.46 0.12
C ASN A 51 -7.52 -15.68 1.42
N PRO A 52 -7.22 -14.62 2.19
CA PRO A 52 -6.51 -14.78 3.45
C PRO A 52 -7.38 -15.54 4.46
N LEU A 53 -6.74 -16.29 5.37
CA LEU A 53 -7.43 -16.87 6.51
C LEU A 53 -8.00 -15.74 7.39
N LEU A 54 -9.30 -15.81 7.68
CA LEU A 54 -9.99 -14.79 8.47
C LEU A 54 -10.17 -15.27 9.91
N GLY A 55 -9.51 -14.57 10.84
CA GLY A 55 -9.62 -14.83 12.27
C GLY A 55 -10.37 -13.71 13.00
N CYS A 56 -11.03 -14.06 14.11
CA CYS A 56 -11.58 -13.10 15.06
C CYS A 56 -11.11 -13.47 16.46
N LEU A 57 -10.70 -12.47 17.24
CA LEU A 57 -10.48 -12.67 18.68
C LEU A 57 -11.84 -12.73 19.39
N GLY A 58 -11.99 -13.64 20.35
CA GLY A 58 -13.24 -13.86 21.08
C GLY A 58 -13.61 -12.74 22.06
N SER A 59 -12.69 -11.81 22.35
CA SER A 59 -12.93 -10.67 23.22
C SER A 59 -13.40 -9.47 22.41
N SER A 60 -14.70 -9.19 22.46
CA SER A 60 -15.22 -7.90 22.03
C SER A 60 -14.83 -6.83 23.06
N ASP A 61 -13.74 -6.10 22.82
CA ASP A 61 -13.51 -4.87 23.58
C ASP A 61 -14.74 -3.97 23.47
N SER A 62 -15.23 -3.51 24.62
CA SER A 62 -16.33 -2.54 24.66
C SER A 62 -15.91 -1.32 23.85
N ARG A 63 -16.73 -0.92 22.87
CA ARG A 63 -16.46 0.30 22.10
C ARG A 63 -16.31 1.47 23.08
N SER A 64 -15.12 2.06 23.14
CA SER A 64 -14.94 3.33 23.83
C SER A 64 -15.75 4.40 23.10
N ALA A 65 -16.80 4.92 23.72
CA ALA A 65 -17.50 6.08 23.21
C ALA A 65 -16.56 7.30 23.33
N GLY A 66 -16.23 7.93 22.21
CA GLY A 66 -15.31 9.07 22.21
C GLY A 66 -14.85 9.47 20.81
N LYS A 67 -14.29 10.68 20.71
CA LYS A 67 -13.65 11.14 19.48
C LYS A 67 -12.36 10.35 19.26
N SER A 68 -12.17 9.83 18.05
CA SER A 68 -10.90 9.18 17.69
C SER A 68 -9.76 10.19 17.81
N PRO A 69 -8.61 9.80 18.39
CA PRO A 69 -7.46 10.68 18.46
C PRO A 69 -7.02 11.13 17.06
N CYS A 70 -6.64 12.40 16.93
CA CYS A 70 -6.15 12.97 15.67
C CYS A 70 -4.61 12.76 15.51
N PHE A 71 -4.14 11.55 15.81
CA PHE A 71 -2.75 11.16 15.60
C PHE A 71 -2.67 9.67 15.25
N SER A 72 -1.57 9.29 14.63
CA SER A 72 -1.22 7.92 14.31
C SER A 72 0.14 7.60 14.90
N ILE A 73 0.30 6.40 15.46
CA ILE A 73 1.57 5.88 15.95
C ILE A 73 2.01 4.77 15.01
N ASN A 74 3.28 4.76 14.62
CA ASN A 74 3.86 3.66 13.88
C ASN A 74 5.23 3.25 14.44
N TRP A 75 5.57 1.99 14.21
CA TRP A 75 6.85 1.38 14.58
C TRP A 75 7.12 0.19 13.68
N THR A 76 8.37 -0.01 13.30
CA THR A 76 8.87 -1.18 12.55
C THR A 76 9.98 -1.82 13.35
N ALA A 77 10.10 -3.15 13.30
CA ALA A 77 11.19 -3.86 13.94
C ALA A 77 12.56 -3.27 13.54
N GLY A 78 13.38 -2.95 14.55
CA GLY A 78 14.67 -2.26 14.39
C GLY A 78 14.61 -0.74 14.56
N ASP A 79 13.42 -0.14 14.67
CA ASP A 79 13.31 1.26 15.07
C ASP A 79 13.61 1.43 16.57
N ALA A 80 14.45 2.41 16.90
CA ALA A 80 14.77 2.75 18.29
C ALA A 80 13.55 3.31 19.04
N GLU A 81 12.69 4.07 18.37
CA GLU A 81 11.58 4.80 18.98
C GLU A 81 10.30 4.76 18.12
N LEU A 82 9.16 4.98 18.78
CA LEU A 82 7.86 5.16 18.13
C LEU A 82 7.84 6.48 17.34
N GLU A 83 7.23 6.47 16.15
CA GLU A 83 6.95 7.70 15.41
C GLU A 83 5.47 8.10 15.59
N VAL A 84 5.23 9.32 16.09
CA VAL A 84 3.90 9.90 16.25
C VAL A 84 3.64 10.94 15.16
N VAL A 85 2.60 10.73 14.36
CA VAL A 85 2.21 11.56 13.22
C VAL A 85 0.88 12.25 13.50
N ASN A 86 0.80 13.54 13.21
CA ASN A 86 -0.45 14.30 13.28
C ASN A 86 -1.40 13.85 12.15
N GLY A 87 -2.62 13.46 12.51
CA GLY A 87 -3.60 12.90 11.57
C GLY A 87 -4.11 13.88 10.53
N THR A 88 -4.03 15.19 10.79
CA THR A 88 -4.44 16.25 9.86
C THR A 88 -3.32 16.63 8.90
N THR A 89 -2.09 16.79 9.40
CA THR A 89 -0.97 17.31 8.58
C THR A 89 -0.16 16.20 7.90
N GLY A 90 -0.24 14.96 8.39
CA GLY A 90 0.59 13.86 7.93
C GLY A 90 2.08 14.01 8.27
N ARG A 91 2.42 14.93 9.17
CA ARG A 91 3.78 15.22 9.64
C ARG A 91 3.99 14.74 11.07
N ARG A 92 5.24 14.52 11.45
CA ARG A 92 5.62 14.13 12.80
C ARG A 92 5.17 15.20 13.80
N ARG A 93 4.59 14.78 14.93
CA ARG A 93 4.03 15.67 15.94
C ARG A 93 5.11 16.42 16.73
N ASP A 94 6.23 15.75 16.99
CA ASP A 94 7.34 16.26 17.79
C ASP A 94 8.16 17.36 17.08
N THR A 95 8.38 17.18 15.78
CA THR A 95 9.35 17.96 14.99
C THR A 95 8.72 18.71 13.81
N GLY A 96 7.49 18.39 13.42
CA GLY A 96 6.88 18.89 12.17
C GLY A 96 7.51 18.33 10.89
N ALA A 97 8.51 17.44 11.01
CA ALA A 97 9.20 16.84 9.88
C ALA A 97 8.31 15.82 9.14
N SER A 98 8.71 15.48 7.91
CA SER A 98 8.06 14.41 7.14
C SER A 98 8.20 13.06 7.85
N SER A 99 7.14 12.26 7.86
CA SER A 99 7.19 10.91 8.42
C SER A 99 8.15 10.01 7.64
N ARG A 100 8.81 9.05 8.31
CA ARG A 100 9.60 8.00 7.63
C ARG A 100 8.80 7.16 6.64
N LEU A 101 7.47 7.11 6.82
CA LEU A 101 6.52 6.38 5.97
C LEU A 101 5.98 7.23 4.81
N CYS A 102 6.37 8.50 4.70
CA CYS A 102 5.91 9.34 3.60
C CYS A 102 6.45 8.85 2.25
N LYS A 103 5.79 9.23 1.14
CA LYS A 103 6.19 8.84 -0.23
C LYS A 103 7.67 9.15 -0.50
N HIS A 104 8.14 10.33 -0.09
CA HIS A 104 9.53 10.74 -0.28
C HIS A 104 10.52 9.85 0.51
N GLY A 105 10.21 9.54 1.78
CA GLY A 105 11.03 8.66 2.62
C GLY A 105 11.13 7.24 2.06
N LEU A 106 9.99 6.66 1.66
CA LEU A 106 9.95 5.33 1.05
C LEU A 106 10.65 5.30 -0.31
N PHE A 107 10.47 6.34 -1.14
CA PHE A 107 11.14 6.43 -2.43
C PHE A 107 12.65 6.59 -2.30
N THR A 108 13.12 7.35 -1.30
CA THR A 108 14.56 7.47 -0.99
C THR A 108 15.17 6.11 -0.68
N ARG A 109 14.50 5.30 0.16
CA ARG A 109 14.96 3.93 0.48
C ARG A 109 14.95 3.03 -0.75
N TRP A 110 13.90 3.12 -1.57
CA TRP A 110 13.81 2.38 -2.82
C TRP A 110 14.95 2.75 -3.78
N GLY A 111 15.27 4.05 -3.94
CA GLY A 111 16.36 4.52 -4.79
C GLY A 111 17.72 3.98 -4.34
N ARG A 112 18.00 3.99 -3.03
CA ARG A 112 19.22 3.38 -2.47
C ARG A 112 19.32 1.89 -2.76
N LEU A 113 18.21 1.16 -2.65
CA LEU A 113 18.17 -0.27 -2.96
C LEU A 113 18.39 -0.52 -4.45
N TYR A 114 17.73 0.27 -5.29
CA TYR A 114 17.84 0.22 -6.75
C TYR A 114 19.30 0.40 -7.20
N SER A 115 20.00 1.42 -6.68
CA SER A 115 21.41 1.67 -7.00
C SER A 115 22.34 0.53 -6.57
N LYS A 116 22.06 -0.12 -5.43
CA LYS A 116 22.89 -1.22 -4.92
C LYS A 116 22.71 -2.53 -5.67
N LEU A 117 21.48 -2.84 -6.07
CA LEU A 117 21.17 -4.10 -6.73
C LEU A 117 21.61 -4.13 -8.20
N GLY A 118 22.05 -2.99 -8.76
CA GLY A 118 22.48 -2.91 -10.15
C GLY A 118 21.45 -3.44 -11.14
N VAL A 119 20.16 -3.47 -10.74
CA VAL A 119 19.12 -4.13 -11.54
C VAL A 119 19.05 -3.36 -12.84
N GLY A 120 19.41 -4.04 -13.93
CA GLY A 120 19.38 -3.53 -15.31
C GLY A 120 17.97 -3.22 -15.82
N VAL A 121 17.05 -2.77 -14.96
CA VAL A 121 15.85 -2.09 -15.40
C VAL A 121 16.37 -0.86 -16.15
N GLN A 122 16.10 -0.82 -17.45
CA GLN A 122 16.45 0.30 -18.31
C GLN A 122 15.58 1.52 -17.98
N ILE A 123 15.76 2.08 -16.78
CA ILE A 123 15.39 3.45 -16.51
C ILE A 123 16.46 4.28 -17.23
N HIS A 124 16.15 4.65 -18.47
CA HIS A 124 17.05 5.31 -19.42
C HIS A 124 18.05 6.25 -18.73
N ALA A 125 19.33 5.90 -18.87
CA ALA A 125 20.44 6.73 -18.43
C ALA A 125 20.33 8.10 -19.13
N GLY A 126 20.04 9.16 -18.37
CA GLY A 126 20.00 10.53 -18.87
C GLY A 126 18.82 11.39 -18.40
N ALA A 127 17.75 10.80 -17.87
CA ALA A 127 16.62 11.56 -17.32
C ALA A 127 16.46 11.37 -15.80
N PRO A 128 16.18 12.42 -15.03
CA PRO A 128 15.95 12.29 -13.60
C PRO A 128 14.73 11.40 -13.33
N LEU A 129 14.92 10.37 -12.50
CA LEU A 129 13.87 9.40 -12.18
C LEU A 129 12.84 10.03 -11.24
N THR A 130 11.65 10.29 -11.76
CA THR A 130 10.52 10.76 -10.94
C THR A 130 9.81 9.59 -10.27
N TYR A 131 9.19 9.84 -9.12
CA TYR A 131 8.40 8.86 -8.38
C TYR A 131 7.30 8.24 -9.25
N CYS A 132 6.57 9.07 -10.00
CA CYS A 132 5.56 8.60 -10.95
C CYS A 132 6.13 7.65 -12.01
N LYS A 133 7.25 8.02 -12.66
CA LYS A 133 7.88 7.18 -13.69
C LYS A 133 8.35 5.84 -13.12
N ALA A 134 8.99 5.85 -11.94
CA ALA A 134 9.43 4.63 -11.27
C ALA A 134 8.25 3.67 -10.98
N LYS A 135 7.09 4.22 -10.57
CA LYS A 135 5.88 3.41 -10.35
C LYS A 135 5.29 2.87 -11.65
N LEU A 136 5.25 3.68 -12.70
CA LEU A 136 4.70 3.28 -14.00
C LEU A 136 5.55 2.21 -14.69
N ALA A 137 6.86 2.21 -14.45
CA ALA A 137 7.77 1.21 -14.96
C ALA A 137 7.48 -0.22 -14.44
N ALA A 138 6.74 -0.37 -13.34
CA ALA A 138 6.28 -1.67 -12.84
C ALA A 138 5.08 -2.20 -13.66
N GLY A 139 5.32 -2.55 -14.93
CA GLY A 139 4.29 -2.86 -15.92
C GLY A 139 3.28 -3.91 -15.47
N THR A 140 3.75 -5.08 -15.01
CA THR A 140 2.89 -6.18 -14.54
C THR A 140 2.02 -5.76 -13.36
N TYR A 141 2.56 -4.99 -12.41
CA TYR A 141 1.79 -4.42 -11.30
C TYR A 141 0.68 -3.48 -11.82
N GLN A 142 0.99 -2.61 -12.79
CA GLN A 142 -0.01 -1.69 -13.35
C GLN A 142 -1.11 -2.43 -14.12
N ILE A 143 -0.80 -3.54 -14.79
CA ILE A 143 -1.80 -4.41 -15.43
C ILE A 143 -2.72 -5.02 -14.37
N ALA A 144 -2.17 -5.65 -13.32
CA ALA A 144 -2.96 -6.23 -12.24
C ALA A 144 -3.85 -5.19 -11.53
N LYS A 145 -3.30 -3.99 -11.27
CA LYS A 145 -4.06 -2.87 -10.70
C LYS A 145 -5.22 -2.42 -11.59
N ARG A 146 -5.00 -2.30 -12.90
CA ARG A 146 -6.06 -1.93 -13.86
C ARG A 146 -7.15 -3.01 -13.90
N ARG A 147 -6.77 -4.29 -13.81
CA ARG A 147 -7.74 -5.39 -13.74
C ARG A 147 -8.63 -5.26 -12.52
N LEU A 148 -8.06 -5.02 -11.33
CA LEU A 148 -8.82 -4.79 -10.11
C LEU A 148 -9.81 -3.62 -10.25
N VAL A 149 -9.35 -2.46 -10.72
CA VAL A 149 -10.20 -1.27 -10.89
C VAL A 149 -11.36 -1.55 -11.85
N ARG A 150 -11.07 -2.23 -12.96
CA ARG A 150 -12.07 -2.60 -13.96
C ARG A 150 -13.11 -3.56 -13.38
N THR A 151 -12.67 -4.60 -12.67
CA THR A 151 -13.57 -5.58 -12.03
C THR A 151 -14.53 -4.92 -11.04
N LEU A 152 -14.06 -3.95 -10.25
CA LEU A 152 -14.94 -3.19 -9.36
C LEU A 152 -16.02 -2.43 -10.13
N GLN A 153 -15.65 -1.78 -11.24
CA GLN A 153 -16.58 -1.02 -12.06
C GLN A 153 -17.58 -1.93 -12.78
N GLU A 154 -17.11 -3.00 -13.42
CA GLU A 154 -17.94 -4.00 -14.12
C GLU A 154 -18.88 -4.74 -13.16
N GLY A 155 -18.45 -4.97 -11.91
CA GLY A 155 -19.27 -5.57 -10.85
C GLY A 155 -20.26 -4.61 -10.19
N GLY A 156 -20.42 -3.38 -10.69
CA GLY A 156 -21.34 -2.40 -10.12
C GLY A 156 -20.92 -1.86 -8.74
N LEU A 157 -19.65 -2.03 -8.34
CA LEU A 157 -19.10 -1.59 -7.05
C LEU A 157 -18.52 -0.16 -7.11
N GLY A 158 -18.70 0.53 -8.24
CA GLY A 158 -18.28 1.91 -8.46
C GLY A 158 -16.86 2.05 -8.98
N THR A 159 -16.47 3.32 -9.22
CA THR A 159 -15.17 3.68 -9.80
C THR A 159 -14.15 3.98 -8.71
N TRP A 160 -12.94 3.42 -8.85
CA TRP A 160 -11.85 3.69 -7.91
C TRP A 160 -11.34 5.14 -8.04
N VAL A 161 -11.52 5.94 -6.99
CA VAL A 161 -11.04 7.32 -6.95
C VAL A 161 -9.51 7.36 -6.79
N ARG A 162 -8.85 8.14 -7.65
CA ARG A 162 -7.39 8.35 -7.61
C ARG A 162 -7.07 9.77 -7.17
N LYS A 163 -5.93 9.93 -6.52
CA LYS A 163 -5.36 11.26 -6.26
C LYS A 163 -4.87 11.89 -7.57
N PRO A 164 -4.82 13.23 -7.66
CA PRO A 164 -4.27 13.93 -8.80
C PRO A 164 -2.81 13.49 -9.09
N PRO A 165 -2.41 13.36 -10.38
CA PRO A 165 -1.09 12.84 -10.75
C PRO A 165 0.07 13.71 -10.27
N GLU A 166 -0.16 15.01 -10.06
CA GLU A 166 0.80 15.99 -9.55
C GLU A 166 1.37 15.56 -8.18
N GLN A 167 0.58 14.84 -7.38
CA GLN A 167 1.02 14.31 -6.08
C GLN A 167 2.09 13.20 -6.19
N GLU A 168 2.42 12.76 -7.41
CA GLU A 168 3.46 11.78 -7.71
C GLU A 168 4.57 12.37 -8.61
N GLN A 169 4.48 13.64 -8.99
CA GLN A 169 5.45 14.35 -9.82
C GLN A 169 6.53 15.02 -8.97
N PHE A 170 7.36 14.20 -8.31
CA PHE A 170 8.54 14.69 -7.61
C PHE A 170 9.75 13.78 -7.89
N GLN A 171 10.94 14.31 -7.65
CA GLN A 171 12.23 13.61 -7.80
C GLN A 171 12.88 13.46 -6.43
N LEU A 172 13.85 12.56 -6.33
CA LEU A 172 14.79 12.57 -5.20
C LEU A 172 15.87 13.62 -5.50
N CYS A 173 16.19 14.46 -4.53
CA CYS A 173 17.47 15.15 -4.54
C CYS A 173 18.54 14.09 -4.27
N VAL A 174 19.36 13.78 -5.27
CA VAL A 174 20.54 12.90 -5.13
C VAL A 174 21.68 13.73 -4.58
#